data_AF-F6YZC0-F1
#
_entry.id   AF-F6YZC0-F1
#
_cell.length_a   1.000
_cell.length_b   1.000
_cell.length_c   1.000
_cell.angle_alpha   90.00
_cell.angle_beta   90.00
_cell.angle_gamma   90.00
#
_symmetry.space_group_name_H-M   'P 1'
#
loop_
_entity.id
_entity.type
_entity.pdbx_description
1 polymer ?
#
loop_
_entity_poly.entity_id
_entity_poly.type
_entity_poly.pdbx_seq_one_letter_code
_entity_poly.pdbx_strand_id
1 'polypeptide(L)'
;LDLEGGSVTLLCSYSTTVTGSVYLYWYRQYPSRGLEYVLLRVARGSPYENKADFAEKRFSSTATDDSTSLSIGELSLSDTATYHCGNYKWTFGRGTRLLVRSNVTNPQPRMYHLKKPRVNDLSVCLFTDFGNEEVNMMGINNIKRTPSMVAEKRLASKSLGIVAWNNNLDWKCQAKISNITYSLSNSSDPYLNSINLAMIFLRVIFVKTVGFNLLMTLKLWSS
;
A
#
# COMPACT_ATOMS: atom_id res chain seq x y z
N LEU A 1 -10.85 -4.81 13.85
CA LEU A 1 -9.57 -4.78 13.09
C LEU A 1 -9.91 -5.51 11.81
N ASP A 2 -10.04 -4.77 10.72
CA ASP A 2 -10.75 -5.27 9.55
C ASP A 2 -9.74 -5.53 8.43
N LEU A 3 -9.68 -6.80 8.01
CA LEU A 3 -8.75 -7.27 7.00
C LEU A 3 -9.42 -7.22 5.63
N GLU A 4 -8.61 -6.98 4.60
CA GLU A 4 -9.04 -7.10 3.21
C GLU A 4 -9.67 -8.47 2.93
N GLY A 5 -10.77 -8.46 2.17
CA GLY A 5 -11.61 -9.62 1.90
C GLY A 5 -12.62 -9.94 3.00
N GLY A 6 -12.47 -9.35 4.19
CA GLY A 6 -13.41 -9.51 5.31
C GLY A 6 -14.69 -8.69 5.15
N SER A 7 -15.47 -8.61 6.22
CA SER A 7 -16.66 -7.77 6.32
C SER A 7 -16.66 -6.97 7.62
N VAL A 8 -17.34 -5.83 7.61
CA VAL A 8 -17.53 -4.98 8.80
C VAL A 8 -18.94 -4.44 8.84
N THR A 9 -19.45 -4.22 10.04
CA THR A 9 -20.72 -3.51 10.28
C THR A 9 -20.46 -2.29 11.14
N LEU A 10 -20.81 -1.11 10.61
CA LEU A 10 -20.73 0.16 11.32
C LEU A 10 -22.10 0.51 11.88
N LEU A 11 -22.17 0.80 13.18
CA LEU A 11 -23.41 1.17 13.85
C LEU A 11 -23.51 2.68 14.01
N CYS A 12 -24.73 3.21 13.87
CA CYS A 12 -25.07 4.58 14.18
C CYS A 12 -26.42 4.65 14.89
N SER A 13 -26.42 5.23 16.09
CA SER A 13 -27.65 5.53 16.83
C SER A 13 -28.19 6.90 16.43
N TYR A 14 -29.50 7.04 16.36
CA TYR A 14 -30.17 8.31 16.08
C TYR A 14 -31.42 8.46 16.94
N SER A 15 -31.85 9.71 17.15
CA SER A 15 -33.11 10.03 17.81
C SER A 15 -33.87 11.02 16.94
N THR A 16 -35.18 10.83 16.83
CA THR A 16 -36.03 11.70 16.03
C THR A 16 -37.44 11.77 16.60
N THR A 17 -38.02 12.97 16.61
CA THR A 17 -39.41 13.21 17.00
C THR A 17 -40.39 13.05 15.84
N VAL A 18 -39.88 12.74 14.63
CA VAL A 18 -40.70 12.47 13.45
C VAL A 18 -41.51 11.21 13.70
N THR A 19 -42.81 11.26 13.45
CA THR A 19 -43.73 10.12 13.55
C THR A 19 -43.89 9.39 12.22
N GLY A 20 -43.69 10.09 11.09
CA GLY A 20 -43.76 9.55 9.73
C GLY A 20 -42.46 8.91 9.23
N SER A 21 -42.23 8.98 7.92
CA SER A 21 -41.09 8.31 7.28
C SER A 21 -39.74 8.88 7.72
N VAL A 22 -38.82 7.99 8.10
CA VAL A 22 -37.47 8.37 8.56
C VAL A 22 -36.43 7.91 7.55
N TYR A 23 -35.77 8.87 6.92
CA TYR A 23 -34.72 8.67 5.92
C TYR A 23 -33.34 8.79 6.56
N LEU A 24 -32.54 7.75 6.43
CA LEU A 24 -31.18 7.68 6.96
C LEU A 24 -30.19 7.49 5.81
N TYR A 25 -29.13 8.28 5.85
CA TYR A 25 -28.13 8.38 4.81
C TYR A 25 -26.78 7.96 5.36
N TRP A 26 -26.02 7.26 4.52
CA TRP A 26 -24.63 6.95 4.77
C TRP A 26 -23.74 7.66 3.76
N TYR A 27 -22.69 8.28 4.26
CA TYR A 27 -21.67 8.95 3.50
C TYR A 27 -20.29 8.42 3.89
N ARG A 28 -19.35 8.47 2.96
CA ARG A 28 -17.92 8.23 3.24
C ARG A 28 -17.12 9.50 2.97
N GLN A 29 -16.05 9.69 3.75
CA GLN A 29 -15.15 10.81 3.64
C GLN A 29 -13.70 10.33 3.62
N TYR A 30 -13.03 10.59 2.50
CA TYR A 30 -11.59 10.39 2.39
C TYR A 30 -10.83 11.60 2.98
N PRO A 31 -9.55 11.42 3.38
CA PRO A 31 -8.70 12.53 3.79
C PRO A 31 -8.73 13.66 2.77
N SER A 32 -9.00 14.89 3.23
CA SER A 32 -9.04 16.11 2.42
C SER A 32 -10.05 16.10 1.26
N ARG A 33 -11.11 15.27 1.33
CA ARG A 33 -12.22 15.25 0.36
C ARG A 33 -13.56 15.55 1.06
N GLY A 34 -14.53 15.98 0.25
CA GLY A 34 -15.92 16.14 0.68
C GLY A 34 -16.61 14.80 0.97
N LEU A 35 -17.83 14.87 1.51
CA LEU A 35 -18.68 13.71 1.71
C LEU A 35 -19.10 13.11 0.36
N GLU A 36 -18.96 11.80 0.22
CA GLU A 36 -19.40 11.02 -0.92
C GLU A 36 -20.58 10.13 -0.49
N TYR A 37 -21.70 10.22 -1.20
CA TYR A 37 -22.90 9.44 -0.92
C TYR A 37 -22.63 7.94 -1.10
N VAL A 38 -23.05 7.13 -0.14
CA VAL A 38 -22.93 5.67 -0.18
C VAL A 38 -24.30 5.05 -0.44
N LEU A 39 -25.27 5.30 0.45
CA LEU A 39 -26.62 4.78 0.34
C LEU A 39 -27.61 5.53 1.23
N LEU A 40 -28.89 5.28 0.97
CA LEU A 40 -30.05 5.72 1.71
C LEU A 40 -30.86 4.49 2.14
N ARG A 41 -31.31 4.47 3.40
CA ARG A 41 -32.25 3.48 3.93
C ARG A 41 -33.38 4.16 4.68
N VAL A 42 -34.62 3.75 4.38
CA VAL A 42 -35.81 4.19 5.11
C VAL A 42 -36.03 3.28 6.33
N ALA A 43 -35.97 3.86 7.52
CA ALA A 43 -36.12 3.15 8.80
C ALA A 43 -37.59 2.96 9.21
N ARG A 44 -38.43 3.98 8.96
CA ARG A 44 -39.88 3.95 9.20
C ARG A 44 -40.62 4.40 7.95
N GLY A 45 -41.78 3.81 7.68
CA GLY A 45 -42.56 4.03 6.46
C GLY A 45 -42.36 2.90 5.43
N SER A 46 -42.59 3.18 4.15
CA SER A 46 -42.41 2.18 3.09
C SER A 46 -40.94 1.76 3.00
N PRO A 47 -40.64 0.45 2.96
CA PRO A 47 -39.28 -0.02 2.72
C PRO A 47 -38.74 0.56 1.41
N TYR A 48 -37.64 1.28 1.52
CA TYR A 48 -36.92 1.84 0.39
C TYR A 48 -35.43 1.86 0.69
N GLU A 49 -34.65 1.57 -0.34
CA GLU A 49 -33.19 1.63 -0.34
C GLU A 49 -32.74 2.19 -1.69
N ASN A 50 -31.73 3.06 -1.67
CA ASN A 50 -31.04 3.53 -2.85
C ASN A 50 -29.54 3.54 -2.56
N LYS A 51 -28.72 3.08 -3.51
CA LYS A 51 -27.28 2.99 -3.34
C LYS A 51 -26.58 3.76 -4.46
N ALA A 52 -25.35 4.20 -4.19
CA ALA A 52 -24.46 4.65 -5.23
C ALA A 52 -23.97 3.45 -6.07
N ASP A 53 -23.60 3.68 -7.33
CA ASP A 53 -23.18 2.62 -8.26
C ASP A 53 -22.06 1.71 -7.71
N PHE A 54 -21.08 2.30 -7.00
CA PHE A 54 -19.99 1.53 -6.40
C PHE A 54 -20.42 0.67 -5.20
N ALA A 55 -21.55 1.02 -4.58
CA ALA A 55 -22.05 0.45 -3.34
C ALA A 55 -23.01 -0.72 -3.57
N GLU A 56 -23.59 -0.84 -4.77
CA GLU A 56 -24.66 -1.80 -5.12
C GLU A 56 -24.42 -3.23 -4.63
N LYS A 57 -23.21 -3.76 -4.85
CA LYS A 57 -22.91 -5.18 -4.57
C LYS A 57 -22.46 -5.45 -3.14
N ARG A 58 -21.61 -4.57 -2.59
CA ARG A 58 -20.85 -4.85 -1.37
C ARG A 58 -21.39 -4.15 -0.13
N PHE A 59 -22.24 -3.15 -0.30
CA PHE A 59 -22.77 -2.34 0.78
C PHE A 59 -24.25 -2.64 0.98
N SER A 60 -24.66 -2.75 2.24
CA SER A 60 -26.06 -2.89 2.63
C SER A 60 -26.32 -2.15 3.93
N SER A 61 -27.57 -1.76 4.16
CA SER A 61 -27.95 -1.13 5.40
C SER A 61 -29.23 -1.68 6.00
N THR A 62 -29.20 -1.85 7.31
CA THR A 62 -30.39 -2.13 8.12
C THR A 62 -30.68 -0.92 9.00
N ALA A 63 -31.95 -0.78 9.38
CA ALA A 63 -32.38 0.29 10.27
C ALA A 63 -33.50 -0.20 11.19
N THR A 64 -33.46 0.29 12.42
CA THR A 64 -34.48 0.17 13.47
C THR A 64 -35.00 1.57 13.79
N ASP A 65 -35.90 1.67 14.77
CA ASP A 65 -36.49 2.95 15.18
C ASP A 65 -35.49 3.95 15.78
N ASP A 66 -34.35 3.46 16.24
CA ASP A 66 -33.33 4.21 16.99
C ASP A 66 -31.90 4.00 16.48
N SER A 67 -31.69 3.13 15.48
CA SER A 67 -30.36 2.85 14.95
C SER A 67 -30.37 2.51 13.46
N THR A 68 -29.22 2.70 12.82
CA THR A 68 -28.93 2.16 11.49
C THR A 68 -27.55 1.53 11.50
N SER A 69 -27.41 0.46 10.73
CA SER A 69 -26.13 -0.16 10.50
C SER A 69 -25.78 -0.14 9.01
N LEU A 70 -24.49 0.00 8.71
CA LEU A 70 -23.91 -0.15 7.38
C LEU A 70 -23.01 -1.37 7.39
N SER A 71 -23.37 -2.39 6.62
CA SER A 71 -22.54 -3.56 6.40
C SER A 71 -21.78 -3.41 5.08
N ILE A 72 -20.46 -3.66 5.13
CA ILE A 72 -19.57 -3.64 3.97
C ILE A 72 -18.93 -5.02 3.88
N GLY A 73 -19.23 -5.75 2.81
CA GLY A 73 -18.62 -7.04 2.47
C GLY A 73 -17.41 -6.88 1.55
N GLU A 74 -16.62 -7.94 1.47
CA GLU A 74 -15.43 -8.02 0.60
C GLU A 74 -14.58 -6.75 0.70
N LEU A 75 -14.17 -6.43 1.93
CA LEU A 75 -13.48 -5.19 2.22
C LEU A 75 -12.28 -5.01 1.31
N SER A 76 -12.21 -3.86 0.68
CA SER A 76 -11.09 -3.44 -0.13
C SER A 76 -10.35 -2.31 0.58
N LEU A 77 -9.10 -2.13 0.21
CA LEU A 77 -8.26 -1.10 0.81
C LEU A 77 -8.78 0.31 0.54
N SER A 78 -9.47 0.50 -0.60
CA SER A 78 -10.19 1.73 -0.95
C SER A 78 -11.37 2.04 -0.04
N ASP A 79 -11.85 1.09 0.77
CA ASP A 79 -12.94 1.33 1.72
C ASP A 79 -12.44 2.01 3.02
N THR A 80 -11.13 2.19 3.19
CA THR A 80 -10.54 2.99 4.29
C THR A 80 -10.96 4.45 4.19
N ALA A 81 -11.89 4.86 5.03
CA ALA A 81 -12.47 6.19 5.06
C ALA A 81 -13.12 6.46 6.42
N THR A 82 -13.58 7.69 6.64
CA THR A 82 -14.48 8.00 7.76
C THR A 82 -15.92 7.93 7.24
N TYR A 83 -16.73 7.06 7.84
CA TYR A 83 -18.12 6.88 7.46
C TYR A 83 -19.03 7.67 8.39
N HIS A 84 -19.94 8.45 7.80
CA HIS A 84 -20.88 9.30 8.50
C HIS A 84 -22.29 8.84 8.21
N CYS A 85 -23.08 8.64 9.26
CA CYS A 85 -24.52 8.53 9.15
C CYS A 85 -25.16 9.92 9.30
N GLY A 86 -26.29 10.14 8.64
CA GLY A 86 -27.09 11.34 8.82
C GLY A 86 -28.56 11.09 8.54
N ASN A 87 -29.41 12.05 8.88
CA ASN A 87 -30.84 12.00 8.58
C ASN A 87 -31.22 13.08 7.54
N TYR A 88 -32.50 13.12 7.17
CA TYR A 88 -33.06 14.09 6.21
C TYR A 88 -32.90 15.57 6.61
N LYS A 89 -32.56 15.87 7.87
CA LYS A 89 -32.27 17.24 8.34
C LYS A 89 -30.79 17.62 8.21
N TRP A 90 -29.97 16.78 7.56
CA TRP A 90 -28.53 16.98 7.43
C TRP A 90 -27.79 17.02 8.79
N THR A 91 -28.38 16.43 9.82
CA THR A 91 -27.67 16.20 11.08
C THR A 91 -26.86 14.91 10.96
N PHE A 92 -25.54 15.05 11.11
CA PHE A 92 -24.58 13.96 11.00
C PHE A 92 -24.09 13.49 12.37
N GLY A 93 -23.78 12.20 12.48
CA GLY A 93 -23.01 11.67 13.59
C GLY A 93 -21.55 12.14 13.56
N ARG A 94 -20.77 11.80 14.59
CA ARG A 94 -19.32 12.11 14.65
C ARG A 94 -18.49 11.44 13.55
N GLY A 95 -19.03 10.36 12.98
CA GLY A 95 -18.35 9.53 12.01
C GLY A 95 -17.48 8.45 12.65
N THR A 96 -17.35 7.33 11.95
CA THR A 96 -16.55 6.18 12.35
C THR A 96 -15.42 5.97 11.35
N ARG A 97 -14.17 6.02 11.82
CA ARG A 97 -12.99 5.77 10.97
C ARG A 97 -12.80 4.27 10.78
N LEU A 98 -13.03 3.81 9.55
CA LEU A 98 -12.71 2.45 9.13
C LEU A 98 -11.27 2.41 8.60
N LEU A 99 -10.46 1.49 9.11
CA LEU A 99 -9.10 1.21 8.62
C LEU A 99 -9.02 -0.23 8.15
N VAL A 100 -8.97 -0.42 6.83
CA VAL A 100 -8.80 -1.74 6.22
C VAL A 100 -7.31 -2.02 6.05
N ARG A 101 -6.84 -3.16 6.57
CA ARG A 101 -5.46 -3.62 6.38
C ARG A 101 -5.36 -4.62 5.23
N SER A 102 -4.27 -4.55 4.48
CA SER A 102 -4.00 -5.48 3.38
C SER A 102 -3.79 -6.90 3.92
N ASN A 103 -4.22 -7.91 3.18
CA ASN A 103 -3.90 -9.30 3.52
C ASN A 103 -2.64 -9.76 2.77
N VAL A 104 -1.47 -9.40 3.29
CA VAL A 104 -0.17 -9.78 2.69
C VAL A 104 0.15 -11.23 3.08
N THR A 105 -0.01 -12.16 2.14
CA THR A 105 0.17 -13.61 2.39
C THR A 105 1.62 -14.08 2.28
N ASN A 106 2.48 -13.36 1.57
CA ASN A 106 3.91 -13.69 1.42
C ASN A 106 4.79 -12.42 1.41
N PRO A 107 5.08 -11.83 2.58
CA PRO A 107 5.91 -10.63 2.65
C PRO A 107 7.36 -10.95 2.23
N GLN A 108 7.94 -10.09 1.39
CA GLN A 108 9.35 -10.12 1.01
C GLN A 108 9.99 -8.76 1.29
N PRO A 109 10.27 -8.41 2.55
CA PRO A 109 10.73 -7.07 2.90
C PRO A 109 12.02 -6.69 2.15
N ARG A 110 12.00 -5.53 1.50
CA ARG A 110 13.15 -5.00 0.73
C ARG A 110 13.44 -3.57 1.11
N MET A 111 14.73 -3.24 1.14
CA MET A 111 15.24 -1.90 1.45
C MET A 111 15.97 -1.33 0.24
N TYR A 112 15.52 -0.17 -0.21
CA TYR A 112 16.11 0.56 -1.34
C TYR A 112 16.61 1.94 -0.88
N HIS A 113 17.79 2.31 -1.36
CA HIS A 113 18.28 3.69 -1.27
C HIS A 113 17.94 4.41 -2.56
N LEU A 114 17.16 5.48 -2.45
CA LEU A 114 16.72 6.27 -3.59
C LEU A 114 17.69 7.44 -3.78
N LYS A 115 18.36 7.48 -4.93
CA LYS A 115 19.24 8.59 -5.31
C LYS A 115 18.43 9.68 -6.00
N LYS A 116 18.55 10.92 -5.54
CA LYS A 116 17.99 12.08 -6.24
C LYS A 116 19.03 12.63 -7.22
N PRO A 117 18.75 12.71 -8.53
CA PRO A 117 19.75 13.12 -9.53
C PRO A 117 20.28 14.56 -9.40
N ARG A 118 19.61 15.42 -8.62
CA ARG A 118 19.88 16.87 -8.58
C ARG A 118 20.05 17.45 -7.17
N VAL A 119 19.99 16.62 -6.13
CA VAL A 119 20.14 17.07 -4.73
C VAL A 119 20.97 16.02 -4.01
N ASN A 120 22.18 16.39 -3.65
CA ASN A 120 23.14 15.48 -3.03
C ASN A 120 23.07 15.46 -1.51
N ASP A 121 22.23 16.29 -0.87
CA ASP A 121 22.20 16.45 0.60
C ASP A 121 21.02 15.73 1.27
N LEU A 122 20.32 14.86 0.54
CA LEU A 122 19.16 14.13 1.04
C LEU A 122 19.30 12.63 0.77
N SER A 123 19.43 11.86 1.85
CA SER A 123 19.39 10.40 1.80
C SER A 123 17.93 9.94 1.96
N VAL A 124 17.38 9.24 0.96
CA VAL A 124 16.01 8.74 0.96
C VAL A 124 16.01 7.22 0.92
N CYS A 125 15.27 6.58 1.82
CA CYS A 125 15.13 5.14 1.90
C CYS A 125 13.67 4.74 1.67
N LEU A 126 13.46 3.74 0.82
CA LEU A 126 12.17 3.07 0.64
C LEU A 126 12.27 1.66 1.22
N PHE A 127 11.48 1.41 2.26
CA PHE A 127 11.25 0.06 2.77
C PHE A 127 9.90 -0.43 2.26
N THR A 128 9.85 -1.60 1.63
CA THR A 128 8.63 -2.06 0.93
C THR A 128 8.45 -3.57 1.04
N ASP A 129 7.30 -4.07 0.60
CA ASP A 129 6.96 -5.50 0.50
C ASP A 129 6.95 -6.24 1.86
N PHE A 130 6.78 -5.52 2.96
CA PHE A 130 6.64 -6.08 4.31
C PHE A 130 5.17 -6.38 4.67
N GLY A 131 4.96 -7.14 5.75
CA GLY A 131 3.63 -7.53 6.23
C GLY A 131 2.93 -6.45 7.08
N ASN A 132 1.86 -6.82 7.79
CA ASN A 132 1.10 -5.92 8.66
C ASN A 132 1.77 -5.61 10.01
N GLU A 133 3.05 -5.96 10.16
CA GLU A 133 3.82 -5.80 11.39
C GLU A 133 4.23 -4.34 11.62
N GLU A 134 4.49 -3.98 12.87
CA GLU A 134 5.03 -2.65 13.17
C GLU A 134 6.49 -2.54 12.70
N VAL A 135 6.75 -1.55 11.85
CA VAL A 135 8.09 -1.23 11.35
C VAL A 135 8.65 -0.05 12.12
N ASN A 136 9.88 -0.20 12.62
CA ASN A 136 10.65 0.89 13.20
C ASN A 136 11.81 1.28 12.28
N MET A 137 11.78 2.49 11.72
CA MET A 137 12.87 3.02 10.90
C MET A 137 13.96 3.60 11.80
N MET A 138 15.20 3.11 11.68
CA MET A 138 16.31 3.55 12.52
C MET A 138 16.93 4.85 12.01
N GLY A 139 17.44 5.69 12.93
CA GLY A 139 18.17 6.93 12.59
C GLY A 139 17.28 8.08 12.11
N ILE A 140 15.97 8.01 12.33
CA ILE A 140 15.01 9.10 12.18
C ILE A 140 14.53 9.42 13.59
N ASN A 141 14.41 10.69 13.97
CA ASN A 141 14.04 11.16 15.32
C ASN A 141 12.65 10.68 15.79
N ASN A 142 12.50 9.38 16.09
CA ASN A 142 11.29 8.70 16.56
C ASN A 142 9.99 9.06 15.82
N ILE A 143 10.07 9.53 14.57
CA ILE A 143 8.88 9.82 13.77
C ILE A 143 8.27 8.49 13.34
N LYS A 144 7.23 8.04 14.03
CA LYS A 144 6.45 6.85 13.65
C LYS A 144 5.75 7.16 12.32
N ARG A 145 6.30 6.64 11.21
CA ARG A 145 5.69 6.77 9.89
C ARG A 145 4.64 5.68 9.73
N THR A 146 3.41 6.08 9.42
CA THR A 146 2.37 5.12 9.04
C THR A 146 2.70 4.55 7.66
N PRO A 147 2.72 3.22 7.49
CA PRO A 147 2.94 2.63 6.19
C PRO A 147 1.86 3.10 5.21
N SER A 148 2.30 3.45 4.01
CA SER A 148 1.42 3.74 2.89
C SER A 148 1.34 2.51 2.02
N MET A 149 0.21 2.30 1.39
CA MET A 149 0.02 1.17 0.51
C MET A 149 -0.04 1.66 -0.92
N VAL A 150 0.63 0.94 -1.79
CA VAL A 150 0.58 1.14 -3.23
C VAL A 150 -0.05 -0.10 -3.84
N ALA A 151 -1.11 0.11 -4.61
CA ALA A 151 -1.78 -0.94 -5.37
C ALA A 151 -1.63 -0.67 -6.85
N GLU A 152 -1.08 -1.62 -7.59
CA GLU A 152 -0.94 -1.54 -9.04
C GLU A 152 -2.04 -2.38 -9.71
N LYS A 153 -2.99 -1.67 -10.34
CA LYS A 153 -4.19 -2.29 -10.91
C LYS A 153 -3.89 -3.29 -12.03
N ARG A 154 -2.83 -3.06 -12.83
CA ARG A 154 -2.48 -3.91 -13.99
C ARG A 154 -1.91 -5.27 -13.57
N LEU A 155 -1.04 -5.24 -12.56
CA LEU A 155 -0.38 -6.44 -12.03
C LEU A 155 -1.17 -7.10 -10.90
N ALA A 156 -2.29 -6.51 -10.51
CA ALA A 156 -3.05 -6.87 -9.30
C ALA A 156 -2.16 -6.99 -8.05
N SER A 157 -1.03 -6.25 -8.03
CA SER A 157 -0.04 -6.31 -6.97
C SER A 157 -0.32 -5.22 -5.95
N LYS A 158 -0.05 -5.54 -4.68
CA LYS A 158 -0.23 -4.64 -3.55
C LYS A 158 1.02 -4.73 -2.70
N SER A 159 1.55 -3.58 -2.32
CA SER A 159 2.72 -3.50 -1.47
C SER A 159 2.56 -2.42 -0.41
N LEU A 160 2.97 -2.75 0.81
CA LEU A 160 3.14 -1.78 1.88
C LEU A 160 4.52 -1.17 1.76
N GLY A 161 4.59 0.16 1.88
CA GLY A 161 5.80 0.94 1.75
C GLY A 161 5.91 2.02 2.81
N ILE A 162 7.12 2.23 3.31
CA ILE A 162 7.49 3.39 4.13
C ILE A 162 8.62 4.11 3.44
N VAL A 163 8.41 5.40 3.17
CA VAL A 163 9.47 6.30 2.70
C VAL A 163 9.97 7.12 3.88
N ALA A 164 11.28 7.10 4.04
CA ALA A 164 11.99 7.84 5.05
C ALA A 164 13.11 8.65 4.41
N TRP A 165 13.47 9.78 5.03
CA TRP A 165 14.56 10.61 4.57
C TRP A 165 15.32 11.22 5.72
N ASN A 166 16.61 11.48 5.49
CA ASN A 166 17.50 12.16 6.41
C ASN A 166 18.42 13.09 5.63
N ASN A 167 18.76 14.23 6.23
CA ASN A 167 19.70 15.19 5.69
C ASN A 167 21.16 14.77 5.94
N ASN A 168 21.37 13.78 6.82
CA ASN A 168 22.69 13.16 7.00
C ASN A 168 22.96 12.14 5.89
N LEU A 169 24.01 12.36 5.10
CA LEU A 169 24.41 11.49 4.00
C LEU A 169 25.03 10.17 4.44
N ASP A 170 25.60 10.12 5.65
CA ASP A 170 26.14 8.90 6.24
C ASP A 170 25.04 8.03 6.88
N TRP A 171 23.78 8.50 6.85
CA TRP A 171 22.66 7.74 7.36
C TRP A 171 22.45 6.46 6.54
N LYS A 172 22.64 5.31 7.21
CA LYS A 172 22.42 3.99 6.62
C LYS A 172 20.94 3.63 6.69
N CYS A 173 20.35 3.28 5.54
CA CYS A 173 18.99 2.76 5.47
C CYS A 173 18.87 1.47 6.27
N GLN A 174 18.19 1.53 7.41
CA GLN A 174 17.92 0.36 8.23
C GLN A 174 16.51 0.44 8.84
N ALA A 175 15.82 -0.70 8.83
CA ALA A 175 14.50 -0.87 9.43
C ALA A 175 14.50 -2.09 10.33
N LYS A 176 13.72 -2.03 11.41
CA LYS A 176 13.53 -3.16 12.33
C LYS A 176 12.06 -3.58 12.29
N ILE A 177 11.82 -4.86 12.03
CA ILE A 177 10.52 -5.50 12.24
C ILE A 177 10.72 -6.53 13.34
N SER A 178 9.96 -6.42 14.42
CA SER A 178 10.10 -7.32 15.58
C SER A 178 11.55 -7.33 16.08
N ASN A 179 12.30 -8.43 15.91
CA ASN A 179 13.73 -8.53 16.27
C ASN A 179 14.69 -8.60 15.08
N ILE A 180 14.18 -8.49 13.84
CA ILE A 180 14.99 -8.60 12.63
C ILE A 180 15.31 -7.19 12.11
N THR A 181 16.60 -6.95 11.86
CA THR A 181 17.08 -5.72 11.24
C THR A 181 17.28 -5.95 9.75
N TYR A 182 16.56 -5.17 8.94
CA TYR A 182 16.71 -5.07 7.51
C TYR A 182 17.62 -3.89 7.20
N SER A 183 18.59 -4.11 6.32
CA SER A 183 19.46 -3.07 5.79
C SER A 183 19.43 -3.11 4.27
N LEU A 184 20.11 -2.17 3.62
CA LEU A 184 20.21 -2.10 2.17
C LEU A 184 20.54 -3.49 1.61
N SER A 185 19.65 -4.04 0.78
CA SER A 185 19.99 -5.26 0.07
C SER A 185 21.09 -4.90 -0.91
N ASN A 186 22.21 -5.63 -0.84
CA ASN A 186 23.15 -5.67 -1.95
C ASN A 186 22.45 -6.43 -3.09
N SER A 187 21.50 -5.79 -3.76
CA SER A 187 20.88 -6.37 -4.95
C SER A 187 21.96 -6.38 -6.04
N SER A 188 22.70 -7.48 -6.13
CA SER A 188 23.40 -7.82 -7.36
C SER A 188 22.32 -8.03 -8.42
N ASP A 189 22.12 -7.02 -9.25
CA ASP A 189 21.20 -7.09 -10.38
C ASP A 189 21.60 -8.31 -11.24
N PRO A 190 20.70 -9.28 -11.46
CA PRO A 190 21.02 -10.46 -12.26
C PRO A 190 21.50 -10.11 -13.68
N TYR A 191 21.11 -8.93 -14.20
CA TYR A 191 21.60 -8.41 -15.47
C TYR A 191 23.07 -7.95 -15.41
N LEU A 192 23.51 -7.33 -14.31
CA LEU A 192 24.92 -7.00 -14.11
C LEU A 192 25.78 -8.26 -13.94
N ASN A 193 25.26 -9.28 -13.26
CA ASN A 193 25.95 -10.55 -13.11
C ASN A 193 26.12 -11.28 -14.45
N SER A 194 25.11 -11.24 -15.33
CA SER A 194 25.20 -11.84 -16.67
C SER A 194 26.16 -11.09 -17.59
N ILE A 195 26.19 -9.75 -17.53
CA ILE A 195 27.18 -8.93 -18.26
C ILE A 195 28.60 -9.24 -17.77
N ASN A 196 28.80 -9.32 -16.45
CA ASN A 196 30.12 -9.67 -15.89
C ASN A 196 30.57 -11.07 -16.34
N LEU A 197 29.66 -12.04 -16.38
CA LEU A 197 29.97 -13.38 -16.86
C LEU A 197 30.30 -13.40 -18.36
N ALA A 198 29.57 -12.64 -19.18
CA ALA A 198 29.83 -12.49 -20.61
C ALA A 198 31.20 -11.84 -20.87
N MET A 199 31.56 -10.82 -20.08
CA MET A 199 32.88 -10.16 -20.15
C MET A 199 34.03 -11.10 -19.80
N ILE A 200 33.86 -11.96 -18.79
CA ILE A 200 34.85 -12.98 -18.44
C ILE A 200 35.02 -13.97 -19.60
N PHE A 201 33.93 -14.45 -20.19
CA PHE A 201 33.98 -15.36 -21.33
C PHE A 201 34.69 -14.74 -22.56
N LEU A 202 34.38 -13.48 -22.88
CA LEU A 202 35.01 -12.75 -23.97
C LEU A 202 36.53 -12.61 -23.75
N ARG A 203 36.96 -12.33 -22.52
CA ARG A 203 38.39 -12.24 -22.15
C ARG A 203 39.11 -13.57 -22.34
N VAL A 204 38.48 -14.70 -21.97
CA VAL A 204 39.06 -16.03 -22.17
C VAL A 204 39.22 -16.34 -23.66
N ILE A 205 38.22 -16.00 -24.49
CA ILE A 205 38.33 -16.15 -25.94
C ILE A 205 39.48 -15.32 -26.48
N PHE A 206 39.54 -14.04 -26.12
CA PHE A 206 40.58 -13.13 -26.60
C PHE A 206 42.00 -13.65 -26.29
N VAL A 207 42.24 -14.11 -25.05
CA VAL A 207 43.54 -14.67 -24.66
C VAL A 207 43.88 -15.92 -25.49
N LYS A 208 42.91 -16.80 -25.75
CA LYS A 208 43.11 -17.98 -26.60
C LYS A 208 43.42 -17.60 -28.05
N THR A 209 42.72 -16.61 -28.61
CA THR A 209 42.95 -16.12 -29.97
C THR A 209 44.33 -15.48 -30.11
N VAL A 210 44.74 -14.65 -29.15
CA VAL A 210 46.08 -14.04 -29.13
C VAL A 210 47.17 -15.12 -29.02
N GLY A 211 46.99 -16.09 -28.12
CA GLY A 211 47.93 -17.21 -27.98
C GLY A 211 48.07 -18.05 -29.25
N PHE A 212 46.95 -18.37 -29.92
CA PHE A 212 46.96 -19.09 -31.19
C PHE A 212 47.63 -18.30 -32.32
N ASN A 213 47.32 -17.01 -32.43
CA ASN A 213 47.94 -16.13 -33.44
C ASN A 213 49.45 -16.02 -33.22
N LEU A 214 49.91 -15.85 -31.98
CA LEU A 214 51.35 -15.84 -31.63
C LEU A 214 52.03 -17.16 -32.04
N LEU A 215 51.44 -18.31 -31.67
CA LEU A 215 51.95 -19.63 -32.05
C LEU A 215 52.04 -19.80 -33.57
N MET A 216 51.01 -19.38 -34.31
CA MET A 216 51.02 -19.44 -35.77
C MET A 216 52.08 -18.53 -36.39
N THR A 217 52.24 -17.29 -35.90
CA THR A 217 53.28 -16.39 -36.39
C THR A 217 54.69 -16.92 -36.12
N LEU A 218 54.94 -17.49 -34.93
CA LEU A 218 56.23 -18.09 -34.60
C LEU A 218 56.52 -19.33 -35.47
N LYS A 219 55.51 -20.17 -35.70
CA LYS A 219 55.63 -21.36 -36.56
C LYS A 219 55.91 -21.00 -38.03
N LEU A 220 55.31 -19.92 -38.54
CA LEU A 220 55.57 -19.41 -39.88
C LEU A 220 56.97 -18.79 -40.00
N TRP A 221 57.50 -18.20 -38.94
CA TRP A 221 58.86 -17.64 -38.90
C TRP A 221 59.96 -18.69 -38.69
N SER A 222 59.62 -19.84 -38.11
CA SER A 222 60.58 -20.94 -37.87
C SER A 222 60.72 -21.92 -39.03
N SER A 223 59.94 -21.75 -40.11
CA SER A 223 59.98 -22.56 -41.34
C SER A 223 60.66 -21.80 -42.46
#